data_AF-W7BEK5-F1
#
_entry.id   AF-W7BEK5-F1
#
_cell.length_a   1.000
_cell.length_b   1.000
_cell.length_c   1.000
_cell.angle_alpha   90.00
_cell.angle_beta   90.00
_cell.angle_gamma   90.00
#
_symmetry.space_group_name_H-M   'P 1'
#
loop_
_entity.id
_entity.type
_entity.pdbx_description
1 polymer ?
#
loop_
_entity_poly.entity_id
_entity_poly.type
_entity_poly.pdbx_seq_one_letter_code
_entity_poly.pdbx_strand_id
1 'polypeptide(L)'
;MAPSVVAKDGVASNAVKLASNSSVEQTIQGLKPNTNYVLTFYGKVDDNTFLSAGIKNHGGTQQSIRVTSADYSKGQISFTTGASATSATFFLMKGAGSGSGFTDFVIAKADNGEDLIPEVIEAVKTVDNLFTNLSVIGVNDSAATLYKNGALKITTKQAEIDAAKAIVDAMKDSYESKADLLATLKTAQDLWDIRGAAETGNLVKNGEFDSGIANWKPWNSATSTTPSAVQEDGNNVLKLATGSSTEQIITGLQPNTTYTLEIYGKVSGNGYVSIGVKNYGGTQKNSTYQRNGLRKSKCDYPHRCNK
;
A
#
# COMPACT_ATOMS: atom_id res chain seq x y z
N MET A 1 13.97 -39.56 5.75
CA MET A 1 14.28 -39.22 7.15
C MET A 1 13.02 -38.67 7.81
N ALA A 2 12.84 -38.91 9.11
CA ALA A 2 11.70 -38.33 9.83
C ALA A 2 11.83 -36.79 9.93
N PRO A 3 10.71 -36.05 9.95
CA PRO A 3 10.70 -34.63 10.31
C PRO A 3 11.39 -34.40 11.65
N SER A 4 12.04 -33.25 11.81
CA SER A 4 12.69 -32.86 13.06
C SER A 4 12.47 -31.39 13.36
N VAL A 5 12.63 -30.97 14.62
CA VAL A 5 12.68 -29.55 14.97
C VAL A 5 14.14 -29.14 15.04
N VAL A 6 14.49 -28.06 14.34
CA VAL A 6 15.81 -27.44 14.42
C VAL A 6 15.73 -26.15 15.23
N ALA A 7 16.65 -25.98 16.17
CA ALA A 7 16.80 -24.73 16.91
C ALA A 7 17.52 -23.71 16.04
N LYS A 8 16.97 -22.49 15.95
CA LYS A 8 17.54 -21.33 15.23
C LYS A 8 17.96 -21.60 13.78
N ASP A 9 17.01 -21.50 12.87
CA ASP A 9 17.25 -21.51 11.42
C ASP A 9 16.92 -20.13 10.83
N GLY A 10 17.96 -19.36 10.48
CA GLY A 10 17.81 -17.97 10.07
C GLY A 10 17.19 -17.09 11.17
N VAL A 11 16.03 -16.49 10.89
CA VAL A 11 15.28 -15.63 11.82
C VAL A 11 14.29 -16.40 12.71
N ALA A 12 14.02 -17.67 12.41
CA ALA A 12 13.07 -18.49 13.17
C ALA A 12 13.71 -18.98 14.48
N SER A 13 12.99 -18.92 15.59
CA SER A 13 13.51 -19.39 16.90
C SER A 13 13.60 -20.91 16.96
N ASN A 14 12.57 -21.60 16.44
CA ASN A 14 12.54 -23.04 16.17
C ASN A 14 11.84 -23.25 14.83
N ALA A 15 12.28 -24.21 14.03
CA ALA A 15 11.63 -24.53 12.75
C ALA A 15 11.44 -26.03 12.61
N VAL A 16 10.32 -26.44 12.02
CA VAL A 16 10.16 -27.82 11.56
C VAL A 16 10.98 -27.98 10.28
N LYS A 17 11.90 -28.94 10.28
CA LYS A 17 12.68 -29.36 9.12
C LYS A 17 12.10 -30.65 8.53
N LEU A 18 11.71 -30.57 7.27
CA LEU A 18 11.30 -31.71 6.44
C LEU A 18 12.42 -32.08 5.48
N ALA A 19 12.85 -33.33 5.50
CA ALA A 19 13.72 -33.90 4.49
C ALA A 19 12.96 -34.21 3.20
N SER A 20 13.67 -34.55 2.13
CA SER A 20 13.07 -35.07 0.91
C SER A 20 12.13 -36.26 1.20
N ASN A 21 10.95 -36.24 0.56
CA ASN A 21 9.86 -37.19 0.71
C ASN A 21 9.39 -37.37 2.17
N SER A 22 9.25 -36.26 2.91
CA SER A 22 8.68 -36.27 4.27
C SER A 22 7.55 -35.25 4.43
N SER A 23 6.67 -35.51 5.39
CA SER A 23 5.54 -34.63 5.75
C SER A 23 5.33 -34.57 7.25
N VAL A 24 4.65 -33.51 7.70
CA VAL A 24 4.12 -33.37 9.05
C VAL A 24 2.68 -32.85 8.96
N GLU A 25 1.83 -33.25 9.90
CA GLU A 25 0.43 -32.82 9.95
C GLU A 25 0.05 -32.39 11.37
N GLN A 26 -0.86 -31.44 11.47
CA GLN A 26 -1.46 -31.00 12.73
C GLN A 26 -2.98 -30.84 12.54
N THR A 27 -3.75 -31.47 13.42
CA THR A 27 -5.19 -31.21 13.51
C THR A 27 -5.44 -29.94 14.32
N ILE A 28 -6.06 -28.96 13.67
CA ILE A 28 -6.59 -27.74 14.26
C ILE A 28 -8.00 -28.05 14.76
N GLN A 29 -8.23 -27.91 16.07
CA GLN A 29 -9.53 -28.17 16.71
C GLN A 29 -10.23 -26.86 17.09
N GLY A 30 -11.52 -26.94 17.44
CA GLY A 30 -12.29 -25.80 17.94
C GLY A 30 -12.73 -24.81 16.87
N LEU A 31 -12.70 -25.22 15.59
CA LEU A 31 -13.23 -24.41 14.51
C LEU A 31 -14.77 -24.37 14.60
N LYS A 32 -15.33 -23.25 14.17
CA LYS A 32 -16.78 -23.09 14.00
C LYS A 32 -17.18 -23.59 12.61
N PRO A 33 -18.30 -24.31 12.45
CA PRO A 33 -18.84 -24.66 11.13
C PRO A 33 -19.20 -23.42 10.28
N ASN A 34 -19.22 -23.57 8.95
CA ASN A 34 -19.56 -22.50 7.99
C ASN A 34 -18.83 -21.18 8.24
N THR A 35 -17.58 -21.25 8.72
CA THR A 35 -16.81 -20.07 9.12
C THR A 35 -15.52 -20.02 8.30
N ASN A 36 -15.16 -18.83 7.82
CA ASN A 36 -13.92 -18.61 7.10
C ASN A 36 -12.75 -18.53 8.09
N TYR A 37 -11.62 -19.08 7.68
CA TYR A 37 -10.38 -19.04 8.43
C TYR A 37 -9.24 -18.70 7.49
N VAL A 38 -8.32 -17.88 8.01
CA VAL A 38 -7.03 -17.61 7.38
C VAL A 38 -5.97 -18.32 8.18
N LEU A 39 -5.28 -19.25 7.53
CA LEU A 39 -4.06 -19.88 8.04
C LEU A 39 -2.85 -19.16 7.48
N THR A 40 -1.97 -18.67 8.36
CA THR A 40 -0.70 -18.04 8.00
C THR A 40 0.46 -18.87 8.53
N PHE A 41 1.51 -19.02 7.71
CA PHE A 41 2.77 -19.65 8.09
C PHE A 41 3.96 -18.99 7.41
N TYR A 42 5.18 -19.26 7.88
CA TYR A 42 6.42 -18.84 7.21
C TYR A 42 7.24 -20.06 6.83
N GLY A 43 7.68 -20.16 5.58
CA GLY A 43 8.52 -21.26 5.14
C GLY A 43 9.60 -20.89 4.14
N LYS A 44 10.55 -21.80 3.97
CA LYS A 44 11.60 -21.76 2.94
C LYS A 44 11.95 -23.16 2.44
N VAL A 45 12.67 -23.22 1.31
CA VAL A 45 13.15 -24.45 0.69
C VAL A 45 14.59 -24.26 0.17
N ASP A 46 15.46 -25.23 0.44
CA ASP A 46 16.91 -25.07 0.23
C ASP A 46 17.43 -25.71 -1.07
N ASP A 47 16.56 -26.15 -1.99
CA ASP A 47 16.96 -26.86 -3.23
C ASP A 47 16.26 -26.43 -4.52
N ASN A 48 15.87 -25.15 -4.64
CA ASN A 48 15.19 -24.59 -5.83
C ASN A 48 13.92 -25.36 -6.27
N THR A 49 13.36 -26.20 -5.39
CA THR A 49 12.10 -26.90 -5.62
C THR A 49 10.95 -26.17 -4.93
N PHE A 50 10.17 -26.88 -4.10
CA PHE A 50 9.11 -26.30 -3.30
C PHE A 50 8.89 -27.09 -2.01
N LEU A 51 8.43 -26.37 -0.99
CA LEU A 51 7.73 -26.92 0.14
C LEU A 51 6.22 -26.75 -0.10
N SER A 52 5.45 -27.83 -0.03
CA SER A 52 3.98 -27.77 -0.07
C SER A 52 3.43 -27.53 1.33
N ALA A 53 2.46 -26.64 1.45
CA ALA A 53 1.65 -26.47 2.65
C ALA A 53 0.18 -26.53 2.26
N GLY A 54 -0.66 -27.17 3.06
CA GLY A 54 -2.06 -27.33 2.73
C GLY A 54 -2.97 -27.55 3.92
N ILE A 55 -4.27 -27.46 3.64
CA ILE A 55 -5.34 -27.72 4.60
C ILE A 55 -6.31 -28.75 3.99
N LYS A 56 -6.65 -29.78 4.76
CA LYS A 56 -7.58 -30.85 4.40
C LYS A 56 -8.55 -31.13 5.55
N ASN A 57 -9.53 -32.00 5.33
CA ASN A 57 -10.50 -32.43 6.34
C ASN A 57 -11.31 -31.29 6.98
N HIS A 58 -11.44 -30.14 6.34
CA HIS A 58 -12.24 -29.01 6.82
C HIS A 58 -13.69 -29.07 6.31
N GLY A 59 -14.12 -30.17 5.69
CA GLY A 59 -15.46 -30.31 5.08
C GLY A 59 -15.59 -29.77 3.65
N GLY A 60 -14.51 -29.25 3.07
CA GLY A 60 -14.40 -28.85 1.67
C GLY A 60 -13.27 -29.57 0.92
N THR A 61 -12.97 -29.12 -0.30
CA THR A 61 -11.85 -29.64 -1.11
C THR A 61 -10.51 -29.28 -0.49
N GLN A 62 -9.58 -30.23 -0.42
CA GLN A 62 -8.21 -29.96 0.02
C GLN A 62 -7.57 -28.84 -0.79
N GLN A 63 -6.93 -27.89 -0.11
CA GLN A 63 -6.20 -26.79 -0.72
C GLN A 63 -4.72 -26.89 -0.37
N SER A 64 -3.85 -26.43 -1.28
CA SER A 64 -2.41 -26.37 -1.03
C SER A 64 -1.75 -25.25 -1.81
N ILE A 65 -0.72 -24.65 -1.22
CA ILE A 65 0.17 -23.69 -1.87
C ILE A 65 1.62 -24.22 -1.85
N ARG A 66 2.48 -23.62 -2.67
CA ARG A 66 3.91 -23.93 -2.76
C ARG A 66 4.73 -22.74 -2.31
N VAL A 67 5.70 -23.01 -1.44
CA VAL A 67 6.78 -22.07 -1.09
C VAL A 67 8.04 -22.48 -1.83
N THR A 68 8.58 -21.58 -2.65
CA THR A 68 9.76 -21.82 -3.49
C THR A 68 10.99 -20.97 -3.08
N SER A 69 10.83 -20.11 -2.07
CA SER A 69 11.86 -19.17 -1.63
C SER A 69 12.96 -19.86 -0.83
N ALA A 70 14.22 -19.45 -1.05
CA ALA A 70 15.36 -19.82 -0.22
C ALA A 70 15.41 -19.07 1.12
N ASP A 71 14.73 -17.91 1.20
CA ASP A 71 14.50 -17.16 2.45
C ASP A 71 13.10 -17.44 3.00
N TYR A 72 12.91 -17.26 4.31
CA TYR A 72 11.58 -17.37 4.92
C TYR A 72 10.60 -16.39 4.28
N SER A 73 9.55 -16.96 3.69
CA SER A 73 8.47 -16.23 3.02
C SER A 73 7.13 -16.60 3.64
N LYS A 74 6.22 -15.63 3.68
CA LYS A 74 4.88 -15.81 4.25
C LYS A 74 4.00 -16.59 3.27
N GLY A 75 3.43 -17.70 3.74
CA GLY A 75 2.35 -18.42 3.07
C GLY A 75 1.01 -18.17 3.76
N GLN A 76 -0.07 -18.15 2.97
CA GLN A 76 -1.43 -17.93 3.46
C GLN A 76 -2.40 -18.86 2.74
N ILE A 77 -3.31 -19.49 3.50
CA ILE A 77 -4.37 -20.36 2.98
C ILE A 77 -5.69 -19.91 3.60
N SER A 78 -6.64 -19.50 2.78
CA SER A 78 -8.01 -19.17 3.20
C SER A 78 -8.93 -20.35 2.93
N PHE A 79 -9.60 -20.85 3.97
CA PHE A 79 -10.53 -21.97 3.87
C PHE A 79 -11.81 -21.72 4.67
N THR A 80 -12.91 -22.33 4.22
CA THR A 80 -14.21 -22.30 4.91
C THR A 80 -14.50 -23.67 5.48
N THR A 81 -14.82 -23.76 6.77
CA THR A 81 -15.30 -25.02 7.34
C THR A 81 -16.65 -25.41 6.73
N GLY A 82 -16.82 -26.69 6.41
CA GLY A 82 -18.11 -27.23 5.99
C GLY A 82 -19.14 -27.20 7.12
N ALA A 83 -20.39 -27.55 6.78
CA ALA A 83 -21.56 -27.39 7.66
C ALA A 83 -21.48 -28.11 9.02
N SER A 84 -20.64 -29.14 9.16
CA SER A 84 -20.41 -29.88 10.40
C SER A 84 -18.96 -29.88 10.87
N ALA A 85 -18.05 -29.21 10.16
CA ALA A 85 -16.63 -29.29 10.44
C ALA A 85 -16.26 -28.38 11.63
N THR A 86 -15.76 -28.99 12.71
CA THR A 86 -15.20 -28.29 13.89
C THR A 86 -13.69 -28.43 14.01
N SER A 87 -13.06 -29.05 13.01
CA SER A 87 -11.63 -29.25 12.93
C SER A 87 -11.16 -29.24 11.48
N ALA A 88 -9.87 -29.03 11.27
CA ALA A 88 -9.20 -29.16 9.98
C ALA A 88 -7.79 -29.71 10.19
N THR A 89 -7.20 -30.33 9.17
CA THR A 89 -5.81 -30.83 9.24
C THR A 89 -4.92 -29.96 8.37
N PHE A 90 -4.00 -29.24 9.02
CA PHE A 90 -2.89 -28.57 8.32
C PHE A 90 -1.79 -29.58 8.05
N PHE A 91 -1.18 -29.51 6.87
CA PHE A 91 -0.05 -30.37 6.52
C PHE A 91 1.05 -29.58 5.80
N LEU A 92 2.27 -30.05 6.00
CA LEU A 92 3.46 -29.63 5.26
C LEU A 92 4.07 -30.87 4.60
N MET A 93 4.53 -30.74 3.37
CA MET A 93 5.13 -31.84 2.63
C MET A 93 6.29 -31.34 1.75
N LYS A 94 7.45 -32.00 1.89
CA LYS A 94 8.59 -31.83 0.99
C LYS A 94 8.64 -33.03 0.03
N GLY A 95 7.93 -32.95 -1.10
CA GLY A 95 7.72 -34.06 -2.04
C GLY A 95 8.56 -34.03 -3.32
N ALA A 96 9.41 -33.02 -3.53
CA ALA A 96 10.26 -32.88 -4.71
C ALA A 96 11.69 -32.54 -4.28
N GLY A 97 12.69 -32.87 -5.11
CA GLY A 97 14.10 -32.53 -4.85
C GLY A 97 14.75 -33.29 -3.70
N SER A 98 16.04 -33.04 -3.45
CA SER A 98 16.86 -33.72 -2.44
C SER A 98 17.13 -32.90 -1.17
N GLY A 99 16.89 -31.59 -1.22
CA GLY A 99 17.06 -30.68 -0.10
C GLY A 99 15.90 -30.65 0.88
N SER A 100 16.03 -29.79 1.89
CA SER A 100 15.09 -29.67 3.00
C SER A 100 14.10 -28.52 2.80
N GLY A 101 12.92 -28.67 3.38
CA GLY A 101 11.97 -27.57 3.60
C GLY A 101 11.90 -27.22 5.07
N PHE A 102 11.70 -25.93 5.36
CA PHE A 102 11.60 -25.43 6.73
C PHE A 102 10.33 -24.62 6.90
N THR A 103 9.71 -24.71 8.07
CA THR A 103 8.54 -23.90 8.42
C THR A 103 8.58 -23.49 9.88
N ASP A 104 8.17 -22.26 10.13
CA ASP A 104 7.88 -21.72 11.45
C ASP A 104 6.42 -21.24 11.49
N PHE A 105 5.85 -21.27 12.70
CA PHE A 105 4.70 -20.46 13.12
C PHE A 105 3.41 -20.64 12.31
N VAL A 106 2.49 -21.51 12.78
CA VAL A 106 1.15 -21.65 12.19
C VAL A 106 0.12 -20.93 13.06
N ILE A 107 -0.50 -19.87 12.52
CA ILE A 107 -1.67 -19.23 13.13
C ILE A 107 -2.88 -19.51 12.24
N ALA A 108 -3.94 -20.08 12.82
CA ALA A 108 -5.28 -20.02 12.25
C ALA A 108 -6.08 -18.95 12.99
N LYS A 109 -6.55 -17.93 12.27
CA LYS A 109 -7.50 -16.93 12.79
C LYS A 109 -8.83 -17.11 12.08
N ALA A 110 -9.91 -17.05 12.83
CA ALA A 110 -11.23 -16.85 12.24
C ALA A 110 -11.15 -15.56 11.41
N ASP A 111 -11.55 -15.69 10.16
CA ASP A 111 -11.74 -14.60 9.24
C ASP A 111 -13.26 -14.42 9.12
N ASN A 112 -13.75 -13.20 9.23
CA ASN A 112 -15.16 -12.92 9.00
C ASN A 112 -15.54 -13.21 7.54
N GLY A 113 -14.54 -13.35 6.66
CA GLY A 113 -14.72 -13.71 5.26
C GLY A 113 -15.14 -12.55 4.38
N GLU A 114 -15.14 -11.33 4.92
CA GLU A 114 -15.61 -10.13 4.23
C GLU A 114 -14.76 -9.80 3.01
N ASP A 115 -13.46 -10.11 3.05
CA ASP A 115 -12.53 -9.95 1.93
C ASP A 115 -12.93 -10.73 0.66
N LEU A 116 -13.85 -11.70 0.77
CA LEU A 116 -14.38 -12.49 -0.35
C LEU A 116 -15.80 -12.06 -0.78
N ILE A 117 -16.44 -11.18 -0.01
CA ILE A 117 -17.80 -10.72 -0.30
C ILE A 117 -17.72 -9.68 -1.42
N PRO A 118 -18.37 -9.90 -2.59
CA PRO A 118 -18.27 -8.98 -3.73
C PRO A 118 -18.65 -7.52 -3.41
N GLU A 119 -19.63 -7.34 -2.53
CA GLU A 119 -20.06 -6.04 -2.02
C GLU A 119 -18.96 -5.31 -1.23
N VAL A 120 -18.27 -6.02 -0.33
CA VAL A 120 -17.14 -5.48 0.45
C VAL A 120 -15.95 -5.19 -0.46
N ILE A 121 -15.63 -6.11 -1.38
CA ILE A 121 -14.54 -5.93 -2.36
C ILE A 121 -14.75 -4.67 -3.18
N GLU A 122 -15.96 -4.44 -3.69
CA GLU A 122 -16.27 -3.26 -4.49
C GLU A 122 -16.22 -1.98 -3.65
N ALA A 123 -16.70 -2.02 -2.40
CA ALA A 123 -16.62 -0.90 -1.48
C ALA A 123 -15.15 -0.52 -1.16
N VAL A 124 -14.32 -1.50 -0.81
CA VAL A 124 -12.87 -1.31 -0.57
C VAL A 124 -12.20 -0.68 -1.78
N LYS A 125 -12.40 -1.28 -2.96
CA LYS A 125 -11.82 -0.79 -4.22
C LYS A 125 -12.27 0.64 -4.55
N THR A 126 -13.53 0.96 -4.30
CA THR A 126 -14.07 2.31 -4.54
C THR A 126 -13.44 3.34 -3.60
N VAL A 127 -13.36 3.03 -2.30
CA VAL A 127 -12.75 3.91 -1.30
C VAL A 127 -11.26 4.10 -1.57
N ASP A 128 -10.51 3.01 -1.84
CA ASP A 128 -9.08 3.08 -2.17
C ASP A 128 -8.81 3.92 -3.42
N ASN A 129 -9.73 3.89 -4.39
CA ASN A 129 -9.60 4.66 -5.62
C ASN A 129 -9.74 6.18 -5.43
N LEU A 130 -10.12 6.68 -4.25
CA LEU A 130 -10.13 8.11 -3.96
C LEU A 130 -8.71 8.65 -3.70
N PHE A 131 -7.77 7.79 -3.35
CA PHE A 131 -6.48 8.19 -2.79
C PHE A 131 -5.29 7.97 -3.73
N THR A 132 -4.20 8.67 -3.42
CA THR A 132 -2.88 8.54 -4.02
C THR A 132 -1.81 8.74 -2.96
N ASN A 133 -0.58 8.35 -3.28
CA ASN A 133 0.53 8.46 -2.34
C ASN A 133 0.87 9.93 -2.04
N LEU A 134 1.25 10.19 -0.80
CA LEU A 134 1.75 11.48 -0.32
C LEU A 134 3.24 11.35 0.01
N SER A 135 4.06 12.29 -0.44
CA SER A 135 5.48 12.37 -0.10
C SER A 135 5.73 13.66 0.68
N VAL A 136 6.21 13.55 1.92
CA VAL A 136 6.42 14.69 2.83
C VAL A 136 7.89 14.85 3.19
N ILE A 137 8.41 16.08 3.20
CA ILE A 137 9.71 16.42 3.78
C ILE A 137 9.50 17.44 4.91
N GLY A 138 9.85 17.07 6.14
CA GLY A 138 9.64 17.92 7.30
C GLY A 138 10.59 19.12 7.39
N VAL A 139 10.32 20.02 8.34
CA VAL A 139 11.11 21.24 8.56
C VAL A 139 12.56 20.92 8.94
N ASN A 140 12.82 19.81 9.63
CA ASN A 140 14.17 19.44 10.07
C ASN A 140 14.70 18.19 9.35
N ASP A 141 14.03 17.75 8.29
CA ASP A 141 14.37 16.52 7.57
C ASP A 141 15.14 16.80 6.29
N SER A 142 16.04 15.87 5.95
CA SER A 142 16.78 15.85 4.68
C SER A 142 16.28 14.78 3.72
N ALA A 143 15.32 13.95 4.13
CA ALA A 143 14.76 12.86 3.35
C ALA A 143 13.23 12.91 3.39
N ALA A 144 12.59 12.57 2.27
CA ALA A 144 11.15 12.49 2.19
C ALA A 144 10.62 11.17 2.75
N THR A 145 9.47 11.21 3.42
CA THR A 145 8.69 10.05 3.87
C THR A 145 7.51 9.83 2.92
N LEU A 146 7.31 8.59 2.47
CA LEU A 146 6.21 8.19 1.61
C LEU A 146 5.07 7.59 2.47
N TYR A 147 3.91 8.21 2.38
CA TYR A 147 2.66 7.71 2.94
C TYR A 147 1.82 7.16 1.79
N LYS A 148 1.64 5.84 1.76
CA LYS A 148 0.75 5.23 0.75
C LYS A 148 -0.66 5.76 0.95
N ASN A 149 -1.31 6.12 -0.16
CA ASN A 149 -2.66 6.73 -0.18
C ASN A 149 -2.85 7.84 0.88
N GLY A 150 -1.79 8.57 1.23
CA GLY A 150 -1.83 9.62 2.24
C GLY A 150 -2.45 10.94 1.75
N ALA A 151 -2.87 11.01 0.48
CA ALA A 151 -3.53 12.16 -0.12
C ALA A 151 -4.70 11.72 -1.00
N LEU A 152 -5.66 12.61 -1.23
CA LEU A 152 -6.65 12.41 -2.30
C LEU A 152 -5.99 12.56 -3.67
N LYS A 153 -6.47 11.82 -4.68
CA LYS A 153 -6.12 12.12 -6.08
C LYS A 153 -6.54 13.55 -6.40
N ILE A 154 -5.80 14.22 -7.28
CA ILE A 154 -6.19 15.57 -7.73
C ILE A 154 -7.54 15.55 -8.45
N THR A 155 -7.87 14.44 -9.11
CA THR A 155 -9.13 14.22 -9.82
C THR A 155 -10.31 13.86 -8.92
N THR A 156 -10.08 13.50 -7.66
CA THR A 156 -11.16 13.18 -6.71
C THR A 156 -11.89 14.45 -6.35
N LYS A 157 -13.20 14.50 -6.58
CA LYS A 157 -14.10 15.58 -6.18
C LYS A 157 -15.08 15.10 -5.11
N GLN A 158 -15.87 16.02 -4.57
CA GLN A 158 -16.89 15.71 -3.58
C GLN A 158 -17.86 14.61 -4.06
N ALA A 159 -18.24 14.63 -5.35
CA ALA A 159 -19.16 13.65 -5.92
C ALA A 159 -18.63 12.21 -5.86
N GLU A 160 -17.33 11.99 -6.07
CA GLU A 160 -16.71 10.68 -5.95
C GLU A 160 -16.64 10.20 -4.49
N ILE A 161 -16.41 11.11 -3.53
CA ILE A 161 -16.44 10.81 -2.10
C ILE A 161 -17.86 10.43 -1.67
N ASP A 162 -18.86 11.21 -2.09
CA ASP A 162 -20.28 10.96 -1.80
C ASP A 162 -20.75 9.63 -2.40
N ALA A 163 -20.33 9.33 -3.64
CA ALA A 163 -20.65 8.07 -4.30
C ALA A 163 -20.02 6.87 -3.56
N ALA A 164 -18.76 6.99 -3.15
CA ALA A 164 -18.09 5.96 -2.35
C ALA A 164 -18.78 5.77 -0.99
N LYS A 165 -19.18 6.87 -0.35
CA LYS A 165 -19.94 6.84 0.90
C LYS A 165 -21.29 6.15 0.75
N ALA A 166 -22.03 6.42 -0.32
CA ALA A 166 -23.31 5.76 -0.57
C ALA A 166 -23.15 4.24 -0.71
N ILE A 167 -22.07 3.78 -1.36
CA ILE A 167 -21.74 2.35 -1.48
C ILE A 167 -21.46 1.74 -0.10
N VAL A 168 -20.64 2.40 0.72
CA VAL A 168 -20.30 1.91 2.08
C VAL A 168 -21.52 1.95 3.01
N ASP A 169 -22.35 2.99 2.95
CA ASP A 169 -23.57 3.10 3.77
C ASP A 169 -24.58 1.98 3.45
N ALA A 170 -24.65 1.57 2.17
CA ALA A 170 -25.50 0.46 1.73
C ALA A 170 -25.00 -0.92 2.18
N MET A 171 -23.76 -1.02 2.69
CA MET A 171 -23.22 -2.27 3.21
C MET A 171 -24.01 -2.80 4.40
N LYS A 172 -24.06 -4.13 4.59
CA LYS A 172 -24.66 -4.70 5.80
C LYS A 172 -23.96 -4.20 7.07
N ASP A 173 -24.74 -3.83 8.08
CA ASP A 173 -24.21 -3.34 9.37
C ASP A 173 -23.44 -4.42 10.16
N SER A 174 -23.64 -5.70 9.83
CA SER A 174 -22.88 -6.80 10.40
C SER A 174 -21.45 -6.90 9.89
N TYR A 175 -21.11 -6.17 8.81
CA TYR A 175 -19.76 -6.20 8.25
C TYR A 175 -18.81 -5.36 9.11
N GLU A 176 -17.80 -6.00 9.69
CA GLU A 176 -16.75 -5.35 10.48
C GLU A 176 -16.00 -4.31 9.65
N SER A 177 -15.79 -4.57 8.36
CA SER A 177 -15.12 -3.66 7.41
C SER A 177 -15.87 -2.35 7.19
N LYS A 178 -17.19 -2.31 7.42
CA LYS A 178 -18.00 -1.09 7.21
C LYS A 178 -17.51 0.06 8.08
N ALA A 179 -17.19 -0.20 9.34
CA ALA A 179 -16.72 0.83 10.27
C ALA A 179 -15.36 1.43 9.84
N ASP A 180 -14.43 0.58 9.39
CA ASP A 180 -13.11 1.00 8.92
C ASP A 180 -13.19 1.79 7.60
N LEU A 181 -14.07 1.37 6.69
CA LEU A 181 -14.33 2.10 5.44
C LEU A 181 -14.96 3.46 5.69
N LEU A 182 -15.90 3.57 6.64
CA LEU A 182 -16.49 4.86 7.04
C LEU A 182 -15.44 5.80 7.66
N ALA A 183 -14.53 5.28 8.48
CA ALA A 183 -13.42 6.07 9.03
C ALA A 183 -12.46 6.57 7.92
N THR A 184 -12.20 5.72 6.92
CA THR A 184 -11.40 6.07 5.75
C THR A 184 -12.08 7.14 4.90
N LEU A 185 -13.40 7.03 4.67
CA LEU A 185 -14.20 8.06 3.99
C LEU A 185 -14.26 9.38 4.76
N LYS A 186 -14.29 9.33 6.09
CA LYS A 186 -14.15 10.55 6.90
C LYS A 186 -12.79 11.23 6.65
N THR A 187 -11.72 10.45 6.57
CA THR A 187 -10.39 10.97 6.21
C THR A 187 -10.38 11.56 4.80
N ALA A 188 -11.07 10.92 3.84
CA ALA A 188 -11.24 11.49 2.49
C ALA A 188 -11.95 12.85 2.55
N GLN A 189 -13.05 12.95 3.29
CA GLN A 189 -13.77 14.21 3.45
C GLN A 189 -12.91 15.30 4.09
N ASP A 190 -12.22 14.98 5.19
CA ASP A 190 -11.35 15.93 5.89
C ASP A 190 -10.25 16.45 4.94
N LEU A 191 -9.65 15.59 4.11
CA LEU A 191 -8.65 15.99 3.10
C LEU A 191 -9.25 16.85 1.98
N TRP A 192 -10.50 16.60 1.58
CA TRP A 192 -11.19 17.42 0.59
C TRP A 192 -11.44 18.84 1.12
N ASP A 193 -11.92 18.95 2.36
CA ASP A 193 -12.18 20.23 3.02
C ASP A 193 -10.88 21.02 3.22
N ILE A 194 -9.79 20.34 3.60
CA ILE A 194 -8.46 20.95 3.70
C ILE A 194 -8.00 21.48 2.34
N ARG A 195 -8.16 20.73 1.25
CA ARG A 195 -7.80 21.18 -0.09
C ARG A 195 -8.59 22.42 -0.49
N GLY A 196 -9.91 22.43 -0.28
CA GLY A 196 -10.75 23.59 -0.58
C GLY A 196 -10.36 24.83 0.23
N ALA A 197 -10.01 24.65 1.51
CA ALA A 197 -9.53 25.72 2.36
C ALA A 197 -8.14 26.22 1.95
N ALA A 198 -7.24 25.35 1.47
CA ALA A 198 -5.88 25.70 1.06
C ALA A 198 -5.84 26.65 -0.13
N GLU A 199 -6.84 26.62 -1.02
CA GLU A 199 -6.97 27.61 -2.09
C GLU A 199 -7.25 29.01 -1.53
N THR A 200 -7.97 29.09 -0.40
CA THR A 200 -8.20 30.36 0.31
C THR A 200 -6.98 30.72 1.15
N GLY A 201 -6.13 31.61 0.60
CA GLY A 201 -4.87 32.00 1.24
C GLY A 201 -3.63 31.40 0.58
N ASN A 202 -3.79 30.74 -0.57
CA ASN A 202 -2.69 30.28 -1.40
C ASN A 202 -1.78 31.47 -1.80
N LEU A 203 -0.51 31.40 -1.40
CA LEU A 203 0.48 32.43 -1.73
C LEU A 203 1.05 32.25 -3.14
N VAL A 204 0.91 31.05 -3.72
CA VAL A 204 1.29 30.76 -5.10
C VAL A 204 0.26 31.38 -6.04
N LYS A 205 0.75 32.16 -7.02
CA LYS A 205 -0.07 32.75 -8.07
C LYS A 205 -0.21 31.78 -9.23
N ASN A 206 -1.44 31.65 -9.75
CA ASN A 206 -1.75 30.78 -10.89
C ASN A 206 -1.19 29.35 -10.66
N GLY A 207 -1.42 28.79 -9.46
CA GLY A 207 -1.00 27.44 -9.09
C GLY A 207 -1.81 26.34 -9.77
N GLU A 208 -3.03 26.67 -10.21
CA GLU A 208 -3.93 25.78 -10.97
C GLU A 208 -3.72 25.88 -12.50
N PHE A 209 -2.86 26.80 -12.95
CA PHE A 209 -2.49 26.97 -14.36
C PHE A 209 -3.64 27.33 -15.33
N ASP A 210 -4.78 27.83 -14.83
CA ASP A 210 -5.91 28.31 -15.65
C ASP A 210 -5.54 29.49 -16.57
N SER A 211 -4.51 30.25 -16.21
CA SER A 211 -3.94 31.33 -17.02
C SER A 211 -2.63 30.93 -17.70
N GLY A 212 -2.51 29.66 -18.08
CA GLY A 212 -1.29 29.12 -18.66
C GLY A 212 -0.13 29.15 -17.66
N ILE A 213 1.04 29.63 -18.09
CA ILE A 213 2.22 29.79 -17.22
C ILE A 213 2.38 31.24 -16.69
N ALA A 214 1.32 32.05 -16.67
CA ALA A 214 1.39 33.39 -16.09
C ALA A 214 1.90 33.35 -14.64
N ASN A 215 2.75 34.30 -14.26
CA ASN A 215 3.46 34.38 -12.96
C ASN A 215 4.48 33.26 -12.68
N TRP A 216 4.70 32.35 -13.64
CA TRP A 216 5.78 31.36 -13.58
C TRP A 216 6.87 31.74 -14.57
N LYS A 217 8.11 31.78 -14.09
CA LYS A 217 9.27 32.02 -14.93
C LYS A 217 9.78 30.69 -15.47
N PRO A 218 9.69 30.41 -16.78
CA PRO A 218 10.21 29.19 -17.35
C PRO A 218 11.73 29.26 -17.52
N TRP A 219 12.35 28.10 -17.48
CA TRP A 219 13.71 27.86 -17.96
C TRP A 219 13.75 26.52 -18.71
N ASN A 220 14.54 26.46 -19.77
CA ASN A 220 14.82 25.23 -20.50
C ASN A 220 16.23 25.26 -21.08
N SER A 221 16.85 24.09 -21.18
CA SER A 221 18.09 23.94 -21.94
C SER A 221 17.84 24.15 -23.43
N ALA A 222 18.93 24.39 -24.19
CA ALA A 222 18.87 24.62 -25.64
C ALA A 222 18.24 23.45 -26.44
N THR A 223 18.28 22.23 -25.88
CA THR A 223 17.71 21.01 -26.50
C THR A 223 16.35 20.63 -25.93
N SER A 224 15.81 21.42 -25.01
CA SER A 224 14.55 21.16 -24.33
C SER A 224 13.45 22.09 -24.83
N THR A 225 12.20 21.72 -24.58
CA THR A 225 11.03 22.54 -24.92
C THR A 225 10.66 23.44 -23.75
N THR A 226 10.21 24.65 -24.06
CA THR A 226 9.68 25.58 -23.05
C THR A 226 8.51 24.93 -22.30
N PRO A 227 8.46 25.03 -20.96
CA PRO A 227 7.30 24.63 -20.18
C PRO A 227 6.01 25.28 -20.67
N SER A 228 4.91 24.53 -20.63
CA SER A 228 3.59 25.03 -21.02
C SER A 228 2.50 24.42 -20.15
N ALA A 229 1.36 25.11 -20.03
CA ALA A 229 0.16 24.50 -19.48
C ALA A 229 -0.51 23.63 -20.56
N VAL A 230 -1.02 22.48 -20.17
CA VAL A 230 -1.77 21.55 -21.03
C VAL A 230 -2.95 20.97 -20.24
N GLN A 231 -3.89 20.34 -20.95
CA GLN A 231 -4.97 19.56 -20.34
C GLN A 231 -4.55 18.09 -20.14
N GLU A 232 -4.67 17.59 -18.92
CA GLU A 232 -4.49 16.17 -18.57
C GLU A 232 -5.54 15.78 -17.52
N ASP A 233 -6.24 14.67 -17.75
CA ASP A 233 -7.25 14.13 -16.83
C ASP A 233 -8.30 15.19 -16.38
N GLY A 234 -8.65 16.11 -17.28
CA GLY A 234 -9.60 17.20 -17.04
C GLY A 234 -9.08 18.37 -16.20
N ASN A 235 -7.78 18.45 -15.96
CA ASN A 235 -7.13 19.54 -15.21
C ASN A 235 -6.15 20.31 -16.10
N ASN A 236 -5.99 21.60 -15.83
CA ASN A 236 -4.85 22.36 -16.32
C ASN A 236 -3.60 21.94 -15.53
N VAL A 237 -2.57 21.51 -16.23
CA VAL A 237 -1.32 21.04 -15.61
C VAL A 237 -0.12 21.68 -16.29
N LEU A 238 0.92 21.96 -15.49
CA LEU A 238 2.22 22.34 -16.01
C LEU A 238 2.93 21.12 -16.60
N LYS A 239 3.23 21.16 -17.89
CA LYS A 239 4.04 20.16 -18.59
C LYS A 239 5.50 20.60 -18.64
N LEU A 240 6.37 19.75 -18.10
CA LEU A 240 7.82 19.89 -18.19
C LEU A 240 8.40 18.83 -19.12
N ALA A 241 9.31 19.24 -20.00
CA ALA A 241 10.18 18.33 -20.74
C ALA A 241 11.50 18.10 -19.98
N THR A 242 12.23 17.05 -20.35
CA THR A 242 13.58 16.78 -19.83
C THR A 242 14.46 18.02 -20.01
N GLY A 243 15.10 18.48 -18.93
CA GLY A 243 15.95 19.68 -18.97
C GLY A 243 15.19 21.02 -18.97
N SER A 244 13.94 21.03 -18.50
CA SER A 244 13.15 22.25 -18.29
C SER A 244 12.66 22.38 -16.84
N SER A 245 12.34 23.61 -16.43
CA SER A 245 11.81 23.94 -15.10
C SER A 245 10.98 25.22 -15.14
N THR A 246 10.20 25.45 -14.10
CA THR A 246 9.58 26.76 -13.82
C THR A 246 9.88 27.17 -12.39
N GLU A 247 9.92 28.47 -12.14
CA GLU A 247 10.06 29.02 -10.78
C GLU A 247 9.10 30.19 -10.57
N GLN A 248 8.65 30.38 -9.34
CA GLN A 248 7.88 31.54 -8.91
C GLN A 248 8.51 32.12 -7.64
N ILE A 249 8.62 33.45 -7.58
CA ILE A 249 9.03 34.16 -6.37
C ILE A 249 7.78 34.36 -5.50
N ILE A 250 7.73 33.70 -4.35
CA ILE A 250 6.67 33.90 -3.36
C ILE A 250 7.09 35.05 -2.45
N THR A 251 6.23 36.07 -2.32
CA THR A 251 6.48 37.26 -1.50
C THR A 251 5.47 37.36 -0.36
N GLY A 252 5.72 38.22 0.63
CA GLY A 252 4.82 38.40 1.78
C GLY A 252 4.93 37.32 2.86
N LEU A 253 6.00 36.50 2.83
CA LEU A 253 6.27 35.52 3.87
C LEU A 253 6.60 36.21 5.20
N GLN A 254 6.05 35.69 6.29
CA GLN A 254 6.37 36.15 7.64
C GLN A 254 7.68 35.51 8.14
N PRO A 255 8.59 36.29 8.76
CA PRO A 255 9.80 35.74 9.35
C PRO A 255 9.50 34.70 10.44
N ASN A 256 10.33 33.65 10.54
CA ASN A 256 10.19 32.57 11.52
C ASN A 256 8.85 31.82 11.48
N THR A 257 8.13 31.89 10.37
CA THR A 257 6.86 31.18 10.18
C THR A 257 7.07 29.93 9.32
N THR A 258 6.47 28.82 9.74
CA THR A 258 6.47 27.58 8.95
C THR A 258 5.38 27.65 7.89
N TYR A 259 5.74 27.36 6.65
CA TYR A 259 4.81 27.23 5.53
C TYR A 259 4.86 25.81 4.99
N THR A 260 3.71 25.34 4.49
CA THR A 260 3.59 24.09 3.75
C THR A 260 3.51 24.40 2.26
N LEU A 261 4.34 23.73 1.45
CA LEU A 261 4.22 23.72 -0.01
C LEU A 261 3.69 22.35 -0.43
N GLU A 262 2.54 22.34 -1.09
CA GLU A 262 1.89 21.13 -1.59
C GLU A 262 1.89 21.14 -3.12
N ILE A 263 2.10 19.96 -3.73
CA ILE A 263 2.04 19.80 -5.18
C ILE A 263 1.50 18.42 -5.55
N TYR A 264 0.73 18.39 -6.63
CA TYR A 264 0.40 17.17 -7.36
C TYR A 264 1.28 17.06 -8.60
N GLY A 265 1.96 15.92 -8.76
CA GLY A 265 2.87 15.68 -9.88
C GLY A 265 2.77 14.26 -10.40
N LYS A 266 2.91 14.11 -11.71
CA LYS A 266 2.96 12.83 -12.43
C LYS A 266 4.21 12.83 -13.31
N VAL A 267 4.85 11.66 -13.43
CA VAL A 267 6.03 11.49 -14.29
C VAL A 267 5.76 10.43 -15.35
N SER A 268 6.13 10.75 -16.58
CA SER A 268 6.09 9.85 -17.73
C SER A 268 7.41 9.07 -17.87
N GLY A 269 7.32 7.78 -18.15
CA GLY A 269 8.50 6.90 -18.29
C GLY A 269 9.28 6.71 -16.98
N ASN A 270 10.60 6.55 -17.10
CA ASN A 270 11.54 6.33 -15.99
C ASN A 270 12.20 7.63 -15.49
N GLY A 271 11.66 8.79 -15.83
CA GLY A 271 12.19 10.08 -15.41
C GLY A 271 11.88 10.42 -13.95
N TYR A 272 12.17 11.66 -13.58
CA TYR A 272 11.77 12.23 -12.30
C TYR A 272 11.35 13.69 -12.46
N VAL A 273 10.56 14.18 -11.52
CA VAL A 273 10.35 15.62 -11.32
C VAL A 273 10.85 15.99 -9.93
N SER A 274 11.54 17.12 -9.82
CA SER A 274 11.99 17.66 -8.55
C SER A 274 11.23 18.95 -8.25
N ILE A 275 10.72 19.07 -7.03
CA ILE A 275 10.15 20.31 -6.50
C ILE A 275 11.03 20.79 -5.36
N GLY A 276 11.18 22.11 -5.19
CA GLY A 276 11.93 22.64 -4.06
C GLY A 276 11.69 24.10 -3.78
N VAL A 277 12.20 24.54 -2.63
CA VAL A 277 12.19 25.92 -2.16
C VAL A 277 13.61 26.36 -1.84
N LYS A 278 13.97 27.58 -2.28
CA LYS A 278 15.30 28.18 -2.13
C LYS A 278 15.16 29.64 -1.71
N ASN A 279 16.27 30.27 -1.32
CA ASN A 279 16.35 31.71 -1.02
C ASN A 279 15.44 32.19 0.13
N TYR A 280 15.11 31.34 1.11
CA TYR A 280 14.25 31.68 2.26
C TYR A 280 15.05 31.88 3.57
N GLY A 281 16.37 32.06 3.47
CA GLY A 281 17.28 32.21 4.63
C GLY A 281 17.76 30.88 5.23
N GLY A 282 17.11 29.75 4.90
CA GLY A 282 17.56 28.40 5.24
C GLY A 282 18.21 27.64 4.08
N THR A 283 18.58 26.39 4.32
CA THR A 283 19.11 25.48 3.30
C THR A 283 18.06 25.14 2.25
N GLN A 284 18.41 25.20 0.96
CA GLN A 284 17.48 24.78 -0.11
C GLN A 284 16.96 23.37 0.15
N LYS A 285 15.64 23.20 0.02
CA LYS A 285 14.98 21.91 0.14
C LYS A 285 14.44 21.48 -1.20
N ASN A 286 14.53 20.19 -1.48
CA ASN A 286 13.88 19.59 -2.63
C ASN A 286 13.35 18.19 -2.30
N SER A 287 12.29 17.81 -2.99
CA SER A 287 11.73 16.46 -3.02
C SER A 287 11.68 16.01 -4.47
N THR A 288 12.04 14.76 -4.73
CA THR A 288 12.08 14.21 -6.08
C THR A 288 11.07 13.07 -6.18
N TYR A 289 10.18 13.14 -7.15
CA TYR A 289 9.21 12.08 -7.42
C TYR A 289 9.62 11.26 -8.65
N GLN A 290 9.62 9.93 -8.51
CA GLN A 290 9.90 8.94 -9.56
C GLN A 290 8.85 7.85 -9.54
N ARG A 291 8.41 7.42 -10.73
CA ARG A 291 7.34 6.40 -10.89
C ARG A 291 7.66 5.07 -10.18
N ASN A 292 8.92 4.65 -10.14
CA ASN A 292 9.35 3.34 -9.64
C ASN A 292 10.37 3.40 -8.48
N GLY A 293 10.60 4.57 -7.87
CA GLY A 293 11.69 4.70 -6.90
C GLY A 293 11.72 6.00 -6.11
N LEU A 294 10.95 6.06 -5.04
CA LEU A 294 11.49 6.65 -3.81
C LEU A 294 12.12 5.51 -3.02
N ARG A 295 13.35 5.72 -2.51
CA ARG A 295 14.02 4.76 -1.61
C ARG A 295 13.03 4.39 -0.51
N LYS A 296 12.63 3.12 -0.49
CA LYS A 296 11.66 2.53 0.46
C LYS A 296 11.96 3.01 1.89
N SER A 297 11.10 3.85 2.46
CA SER A 297 10.70 3.69 3.85
C SER A 297 9.36 2.96 3.84
N LYS A 298 9.34 1.79 4.49
CA LYS A 298 8.23 0.85 4.48
C LYS A 298 7.04 1.46 5.22
N CYS A 299 5.90 1.61 4.55
CA CYS A 299 4.58 1.49 5.15
C CYS A 299 3.64 0.97 4.06
N ASP A 300 3.09 -0.23 4.27
CA ASP A 300 1.99 -0.78 3.49
C ASP A 300 0.71 -0.71 4.34
N TYR A 301 -0.40 -0.52 3.64
CA TYR A 301 -1.76 -0.17 4.06
C TYR A 301 -2.43 -1.04 5.14
N PRO A 302 -3.61 -0.63 5.64
CA PRO A 302 -3.83 0.30 6.75
C PRO A 302 -3.98 -0.46 8.09
N HIS A 303 -3.87 0.24 9.22
CA HIS A 303 -3.98 -0.31 10.59
C HIS A 303 -2.80 -1.13 11.10
N ARG A 304 -1.63 -0.48 11.25
CA ARG A 304 -0.81 -0.47 12.50
C ARG A 304 0.60 0.06 12.21
N CYS A 305 0.84 1.31 12.61
CA CYS A 305 2.18 1.74 12.98
C CYS A 305 2.29 1.59 14.49
N ASN A 306 3.04 0.59 14.97
CA ASN A 306 3.50 0.62 16.36
C ASN A 306 4.64 1.65 16.45
N LYS A 307 4.56 2.49 17.49
CA LYS A 307 5.50 3.54 17.86
C LYS A 307 6.95 3.05 17.90
#